data_AF-A0A523MPC0-F1
#
_entry.id   AF-A0A523MPC0-F1
#
_cell.length_a   1.000
_cell.length_b   1.000
_cell.length_c   1.000
_cell.angle_alpha   90.00
_cell.angle_beta   90.00
_cell.angle_gamma   90.00
#
_symmetry.space_group_name_H-M   'P 1'
#
loop_
_entity.id
_entity.type
_entity.pdbx_description
1 polymer ?
#
loop_
_entity_poly.entity_id
_entity_poly.type
_entity_poly.pdbx_seq_one_letter_code
_entity_poly.pdbx_strand_id
1 'polypeptide(L)'
;RIEFTEDFAVVGGITIPLAVRDRNQGRITEARANLARTEAETAAARVYIETALFVLYQELKHNLELAQRLNQDVIPRFERALADTRRAYELGRYSYFEWSVVQEELLEANNDLLEANIGAHRIIIEIERLTGVRFSRPVTAQ
;
A
#
# COMPACT_ATOMS: atom_id res chain seq x y z
N ARG A 1 -38.84 8.09 76.97
CA ARG A 1 -37.83 8.83 76.19
C ARG A 1 -36.68 7.86 75.94
N ILE A 2 -36.48 7.46 74.69
CA ILE A 2 -35.41 6.54 74.26
C ILE A 2 -34.72 7.31 73.14
N GLU A 3 -33.47 7.72 73.35
CA GLU A 3 -32.68 8.40 72.34
C GLU A 3 -32.02 7.33 71.47
N PHE A 4 -32.35 7.33 70.18
CA PHE A 4 -31.62 6.61 69.15
C PHE A 4 -30.34 7.39 68.86
N THR A 5 -29.19 6.76 69.08
CA THR A 5 -27.92 7.28 68.59
C THR A 5 -27.52 6.45 67.39
N GLU A 6 -27.62 7.05 66.19
CA GLU A 6 -27.08 6.47 64.96
C GLU A 6 -25.59 6.81 64.89
N ASP A 7 -24.73 5.81 65.08
CA ASP A 7 -23.29 5.95 64.90
C ASP A 7 -22.91 5.64 63.45
N PHE A 8 -22.53 6.66 62.68
CA PHE A 8 -21.89 6.50 61.37
C PHE A 8 -20.40 6.84 61.48
N ALA A 9 -19.53 5.93 61.03
CA ALA A 9 -18.07 6.13 60.99
C ALA A 9 -17.57 6.19 59.54
N VAL A 10 -16.86 7.27 59.21
CA VAL A 10 -16.15 7.45 57.93
C VAL A 10 -14.65 7.31 58.20
N VAL A 11 -14.00 6.34 57.55
CA VAL A 11 -12.56 6.10 57.67
C VAL A 11 -11.85 6.58 56.41
N GLY A 12 -11.00 7.60 56.54
CA GLY A 12 -10.07 8.06 55.51
C GLY A 12 -8.64 7.70 55.90
N GLY A 13 -7.90 7.02 55.00
CA GLY A 13 -6.51 6.66 55.21
C GLY A 13 -5.57 7.50 54.34
N ILE A 14 -4.47 7.98 54.94
CA ILE A 14 -3.35 8.61 54.22
C ILE A 14 -2.18 7.63 54.27
N THR A 15 -1.69 7.19 53.10
CA THR A 15 -0.53 6.29 53.01
C THR A 15 0.73 7.12 52.71
N ILE A 16 1.67 7.13 53.64
CA ILE A 16 3.00 7.73 53.46
C ILE A 16 4.03 6.59 53.45
N PRO A 17 4.71 6.31 52.32
CA PRO A 17 5.70 5.25 52.26
C PRO A 17 6.93 5.62 53.11
N LEU A 18 7.28 4.76 54.07
CA LEU A 18 8.51 4.89 54.85
C LEU A 18 9.72 4.58 53.96
N ALA A 19 10.77 5.40 54.01
CA ALA A 19 11.95 5.38 53.13
C ALA A 19 12.92 4.19 53.38
N VAL A 20 12.39 2.98 53.56
CA VAL A 20 13.18 1.75 53.73
C VAL A 20 13.34 1.08 52.36
N ARG A 21 14.38 1.48 51.61
CA ARG A 21 14.77 0.96 50.28
C ARG A 21 13.62 0.98 49.25
N ASP A 22 13.61 2.00 48.40
CA ASP A 22 12.60 2.19 47.36
C ASP A 22 12.45 0.95 46.44
N ARG A 23 11.44 0.12 46.71
CA ARG A 23 11.14 -1.08 45.94
C ARG A 23 10.46 -0.77 44.60
N ASN A 24 10.00 0.47 44.37
CA ASN A 24 9.34 0.87 43.13
C ASN A 24 10.33 1.20 42.01
N GLN A 25 11.62 1.30 42.30
CA GLN A 25 12.67 1.57 41.29
C GLN A 25 12.65 0.55 40.14
N GLY A 26 12.31 -0.71 40.41
CA GLY A 26 12.10 -1.72 39.37
C GLY A 26 10.95 -1.37 38.43
N ARG A 27 9.78 -1.00 38.98
CA ARG A 27 8.61 -0.59 38.19
C ARG A 27 8.85 0.69 37.39
N ILE A 28 9.60 1.63 37.94
CA ILE A 28 9.98 2.87 37.23
C ILE A 28 10.93 2.55 36.07
N THR A 29 11.92 1.68 36.31
CA THR A 29 12.86 1.23 35.27
C THR A 29 12.13 0.47 34.16
N GLU A 30 11.21 -0.43 34.51
CA GLU A 30 10.34 -1.14 33.57
C GLU A 30 9.48 -0.17 32.75
N ALA A 31 8.82 0.81 33.39
CA ALA A 31 8.01 1.80 32.68
C ALA A 31 8.84 2.64 31.69
N ARG A 32 10.06 3.03 32.07
CA ARG A 32 11.00 3.73 31.18
C ARG A 32 11.46 2.85 30.01
N ALA A 33 11.77 1.58 30.27
CA ALA A 33 12.15 0.64 29.23
C ALA A 33 10.99 0.39 28.24
N ASN A 34 9.76 0.29 28.73
CA ASN A 34 8.56 0.17 27.89
C ASN A 34 8.35 1.41 27.02
N LEU A 35 8.54 2.61 27.56
CA LEU A 35 8.47 3.85 26.77
C LEU A 35 9.53 3.87 25.65
N ALA A 36 10.79 3.62 26.00
CA ALA A 36 11.89 3.58 25.03
C ALA A 36 11.65 2.52 23.93
N ARG A 37 11.08 1.37 24.31
CA ARG A 37 10.67 0.32 23.38
C ARG A 37 9.59 0.83 22.42
N THR A 38 8.51 1.42 22.93
CA THR A 38 7.41 1.95 22.11
C THR A 38 7.89 3.05 21.15
N GLU A 39 8.79 3.93 21.60
CA GLU A 39 9.40 4.95 20.74
C GLU A 39 10.21 4.33 19.60
N ALA A 40 11.03 3.31 19.90
CA ALA A 40 11.78 2.57 18.89
C ALA A 40 10.87 1.82 17.90
N GLU A 41 9.81 1.17 18.40
CA GLU A 41 8.81 0.48 17.57
C GLU A 41 8.08 1.46 16.64
N THR A 42 7.74 2.66 17.15
CA THR A 42 7.10 3.72 16.35
C THR A 42 8.03 4.24 15.25
N ALA A 43 9.30 4.49 15.57
CA ALA A 43 10.30 4.93 14.60
C ALA A 43 10.51 3.86 13.51
N ALA A 44 10.60 2.59 13.90
CA ALA A 44 10.75 1.48 12.96
C ALA A 44 9.52 1.34 12.05
N ALA A 45 8.30 1.43 12.62
CA ALA A 45 7.06 1.39 11.85
C ALA A 45 6.97 2.54 10.85
N ARG A 46 7.40 3.74 11.23
CA ARG A 46 7.44 4.89 10.33
C ARG A 46 8.38 4.66 9.14
N VAL A 47 9.62 4.25 9.41
CA VAL A 47 10.60 3.96 8.35
C VAL A 47 10.09 2.87 7.41
N TYR A 48 9.45 1.83 7.98
CA TYR A 48 8.84 0.76 7.19
C TYR A 48 7.74 1.28 6.25
N ILE A 49 6.79 2.07 6.76
CA ILE A 49 5.68 2.62 5.95
C ILE A 49 6.21 3.54 4.85
N GLU A 50 7.15 4.45 5.18
CA GLU A 50 7.74 5.37 4.20
C GLU A 50 8.48 4.62 3.09
N THR A 51 9.23 3.57 3.45
CA THR A 51 9.96 2.73 2.48
C THR A 51 9.00 1.93 1.61
N ALA A 52 7.99 1.28 2.21
CA ALA A 52 7.00 0.50 1.47
C ALA A 52 6.22 1.38 0.49
N LEU A 53 5.80 2.58 0.92
CA LEU A 53 5.11 3.53 0.06
C LEU A 53 5.98 3.99 -1.11
N PHE A 54 7.27 4.25 -0.87
CA PHE A 54 8.20 4.65 -1.92
C PHE A 54 8.33 3.55 -2.99
N VAL A 55 8.51 2.29 -2.57
CA VAL A 55 8.62 1.15 -3.50
C VAL A 55 7.35 1.02 -4.35
N LEU A 56 6.18 0.99 -3.71
CA LEU A 56 4.89 0.91 -4.41
C LEU A 56 4.71 2.07 -5.40
N TYR A 57 5.11 3.29 -5.01
CA TYR A 57 5.01 4.44 -5.90
C TYR A 57 5.90 4.32 -7.14
N GLN A 58 7.13 3.82 -6.99
CA GLN A 58 8.02 3.59 -8.15
C GLN A 58 7.46 2.49 -9.07
N GLU A 59 6.92 1.41 -8.51
CA GLU A 59 6.30 0.34 -9.29
C GLU A 59 5.05 0.84 -10.03
N LEU A 60 4.22 1.67 -9.38
CA LEU A 60 3.06 2.28 -10.04
C LEU A 60 3.48 3.13 -11.23
N LYS A 61 4.48 3.99 -11.02
CA LYS A 61 5.02 4.85 -12.07
C LYS A 61 5.53 4.01 -13.25
N HIS A 62 6.27 2.94 -12.97
CA HIS A 62 6.77 2.03 -14.00
C HIS A 62 5.64 1.41 -14.83
N ASN A 63 4.59 0.87 -14.18
CA ASN A 63 3.45 0.28 -14.87
C ASN A 63 2.69 1.29 -15.74
N LEU A 64 2.52 2.52 -15.25
CA LEU A 64 1.88 3.59 -16.01
C LEU A 64 2.71 4.00 -17.23
N GLU A 65 4.03 4.14 -17.07
CA GLU A 65 4.94 4.44 -18.17
C GLU A 65 4.95 3.31 -19.21
N LEU A 66 4.95 2.05 -18.77
CA LEU A 66 4.87 0.88 -19.65
C LEU A 66 3.55 0.87 -20.44
N ALA A 67 2.41 1.02 -19.76
CA ALA A 67 1.10 1.09 -20.40
C ALA A 67 1.04 2.23 -21.42
N GLN A 68 1.59 3.40 -21.08
CA GLN A 68 1.67 4.52 -22.00
C GLN A 68 2.50 4.20 -23.25
N ARG A 69 3.69 3.59 -23.07
CA ARG A 69 4.58 3.19 -24.18
C ARG A 69 3.95 2.15 -25.08
N LEU A 70 3.31 1.12 -24.51
CA LEU A 70 2.64 0.08 -25.28
C LEU A 70 1.53 0.69 -26.16
N ASN A 71 0.71 1.56 -25.56
CA ASN A 71 -0.42 2.19 -26.25
C ASN A 71 0.00 3.24 -27.29
N GLN A 72 1.01 4.06 -27.02
CA GLN A 72 1.41 5.17 -27.89
C GLN A 72 2.44 4.78 -28.95
N ASP A 73 3.34 3.83 -28.64
CA ASP A 73 4.49 3.51 -29.47
C ASP A 73 4.41 2.11 -30.08
N VAL A 74 4.12 1.08 -29.29
CA VAL A 74 4.27 -0.34 -29.70
C VAL A 74 3.08 -0.85 -30.50
N ILE A 75 1.87 -0.80 -29.92
CA ILE A 75 0.64 -1.28 -30.56
C ILE A 75 0.42 -0.60 -31.92
N PRO A 76 0.54 0.73 -32.07
CA PRO A 76 0.36 1.39 -33.37
C PRO A 76 1.41 0.99 -34.42
N ARG A 77 2.59 0.48 -34.03
CA ARG A 77 3.57 -0.06 -34.97
C ARG A 77 3.16 -1.44 -35.45
N PHE A 78 2.71 -2.30 -34.55
CA PHE A 78 2.21 -3.63 -34.92
C PHE A 78 0.92 -3.57 -35.74
N GLU A 79 0.00 -2.65 -35.46
CA GLU A 79 -1.18 -2.42 -36.30
C GLU A 79 -0.81 -2.06 -37.75
N ARG A 80 0.19 -1.17 -37.93
CA ARG A 80 0.71 -0.82 -39.25
C ARG A 80 1.40 -2.00 -39.93
N ALA A 81 2.26 -2.70 -39.21
CA ALA A 81 2.93 -3.89 -39.73
C ALA A 81 1.92 -4.98 -40.12
N LEU A 82 0.83 -5.13 -39.37
CA LEU A 82 -0.24 -6.08 -39.66
C LEU A 82 -0.95 -5.73 -40.97
N ALA A 83 -1.23 -4.45 -41.20
CA ALA A 83 -1.83 -3.98 -42.44
C ALA A 83 -0.91 -4.20 -43.65
N ASP A 84 0.40 -3.94 -43.49
CA ASP A 84 1.38 -4.11 -44.57
C ASP A 84 1.66 -5.57 -44.90
N THR A 85 1.80 -6.44 -43.88
CA THR A 85 2.01 -7.88 -44.08
C THR A 85 0.78 -8.55 -44.67
N ARG A 86 -0.43 -8.14 -44.27
CA ARG A 86 -1.68 -8.59 -44.91
C ARG A 86 -1.68 -8.26 -46.40
N ARG A 87 -1.35 -7.02 -46.78
CA ARG A 87 -1.27 -6.60 -48.18
C ARG A 87 -0.22 -7.41 -48.95
N ALA A 88 0.95 -7.64 -48.36
CA ALA A 88 2.01 -8.43 -48.99
C ALA A 88 1.60 -9.90 -49.18
N TYR A 89 0.87 -10.48 -48.23
CA TYR A 89 0.29 -11.82 -48.33
C TYR A 89 -0.76 -11.90 -49.45
N GLU A 90 -1.69 -10.93 -49.52
CA GLU A 90 -2.73 -10.86 -50.57
C GLU A 90 -2.12 -10.72 -51.98
N LEU A 91 -0.92 -10.11 -52.09
CA LEU A 91 -0.15 -10.01 -53.33
C LEU A 91 0.76 -11.22 -53.61
N GLY A 92 0.74 -12.24 -52.75
CA GLY A 92 1.57 -13.44 -52.85
C GLY A 92 3.06 -13.22 -52.59
N ARG A 93 3.45 -12.06 -52.03
CA ARG A 93 4.85 -11.72 -51.73
C ARG A 93 5.32 -12.31 -50.41
N TYR A 94 4.42 -12.39 -49.43
CA TYR A 94 4.63 -13.01 -48.14
C TYR A 94 3.76 -14.25 -47.98
N SER A 95 4.25 -15.19 -47.17
CA SER A 95 3.51 -16.37 -46.74
C SER A 95 2.47 -16.02 -45.68
N TYR A 96 1.49 -16.91 -45.48
CA TYR A 96 0.55 -16.79 -44.37
C TYR A 96 1.26 -16.76 -43.00
N PHE A 97 2.37 -17.49 -42.87
CA PHE A 97 3.16 -17.54 -41.65
C PHE A 97 3.68 -16.16 -41.24
N GLU A 98 4.25 -15.40 -42.19
CA GLU A 98 4.75 -14.04 -41.92
C GLU A 98 3.63 -13.09 -41.46
N TRP A 99 2.43 -13.21 -42.04
CA TRP A 99 1.27 -12.45 -41.59
C TRP A 99 0.76 -12.90 -40.21
N SER A 100 0.79 -14.20 -39.91
CA SER A 100 0.37 -14.76 -38.62
C SER A 100 1.29 -14.33 -37.47
N VAL A 101 2.60 -14.25 -37.70
CA VAL A 101 3.57 -13.77 -36.69
C VAL A 101 3.22 -12.34 -36.24
N VAL A 102 2.89 -11.45 -37.17
CA VAL A 102 2.54 -10.06 -36.80
C VAL A 102 1.20 -9.97 -36.06
N GLN A 103 0.26 -10.90 -36.32
CA GLN A 103 -0.98 -11.00 -35.54
C GLN A 103 -0.70 -11.41 -34.09
N GLU A 104 0.21 -12.37 -33.90
CA GLU A 104 0.63 -12.84 -32.58
C GLU A 104 1.31 -11.72 -31.78
N GLU A 105 2.26 -11.01 -32.39
CA GLU A 105 2.95 -9.86 -31.79
C GLU A 105 1.99 -8.74 -31.39
N LEU A 106 0.98 -8.44 -32.21
CA LEU A 106 -0.05 -7.47 -31.86
C LEU A 106 -0.88 -7.94 -30.66
N LEU A 107 -1.23 -9.23 -30.60
CA LEU A 107 -1.98 -9.79 -29.48
C LEU A 107 -1.15 -9.77 -28.19
N GLU A 108 0.13 -10.12 -28.26
CA GLU A 108 1.06 -10.05 -27.14
C GLU A 108 1.19 -8.62 -26.61
N ALA A 109 1.40 -7.64 -27.48
CA ALA A 109 1.47 -6.23 -27.08
C ALA A 109 0.18 -5.72 -26.40
N ASN A 110 -0.99 -6.21 -26.83
CA ASN A 110 -2.26 -5.88 -26.18
C ASN A 110 -2.40 -6.56 -24.80
N ASN A 111 -1.93 -7.80 -24.66
CA ASN A 111 -1.91 -8.49 -23.37
C ASN A 111 -0.95 -7.80 -22.39
N ASP A 112 0.22 -7.37 -22.85
CA ASP A 112 1.17 -6.62 -22.03
C ASP A 112 0.57 -5.30 -21.54
N LEU A 113 -0.21 -4.61 -22.40
CA LEU A 113 -0.90 -3.38 -22.02
C LEU A 113 -1.94 -3.65 -20.95
N LEU A 114 -2.70 -4.74 -21.08
CA LEU A 114 -3.69 -5.16 -20.11
C LEU A 114 -3.02 -5.48 -18.75
N GLU A 115 -1.94 -6.26 -18.76
CA GLU A 115 -1.21 -6.61 -17.53
C GLU A 115 -0.59 -5.39 -16.86
N ALA A 116 -0.02 -4.44 -17.61
CA ALA A 116 0.50 -3.19 -17.06
C ALA A 116 -0.59 -2.36 -16.37
N ASN A 117 -1.78 -2.28 -16.96
CA ASN A 117 -2.92 -1.59 -16.35
C ASN A 117 -3.44 -2.32 -15.09
N ILE A 118 -3.55 -3.65 -15.14
CA ILE A 118 -3.91 -4.47 -13.98
C ILE A 118 -2.90 -4.28 -12.84
N GLY A 119 -1.60 -4.29 -13.17
CA GLY A 119 -0.50 -4.05 -12.24
C GLY A 119 -0.63 -2.69 -11.55
N ALA A 120 -0.84 -1.63 -12.33
CA ALA A 120 -1.07 -0.28 -11.79
C ALA A 120 -2.27 -0.24 -10.81
N HIS A 121 -3.40 -0.84 -11.17
CA HIS A 121 -4.58 -0.88 -10.29
C HIS A 121 -4.34 -1.68 -9.01
N ARG A 122 -3.63 -2.83 -9.08
CA ARG A 122 -3.27 -3.60 -7.88
C ARG A 122 -2.38 -2.80 -6.93
N ILE A 123 -1.42 -2.04 -7.47
CA ILE A 123 -0.52 -1.21 -6.66
C ILE A 123 -1.30 -0.07 -6.00
N ILE A 124 -2.26 0.55 -6.69
CA ILE A 124 -3.13 1.57 -6.09
C ILE A 124 -3.87 0.99 -4.87
N ILE A 125 -4.47 -0.20 -5.01
CA ILE A 125 -5.15 -0.89 -3.90
C ILE A 125 -4.18 -1.14 -2.73
N GLU A 126 -2.94 -1.52 -3.02
CA GLU A 126 -1.93 -1.77 -1.99
C GLU A 126 -1.50 -0.48 -1.28
N ILE A 127 -1.41 0.66 -2.00
CA ILE A 127 -1.19 1.97 -1.39
C ILE A 127 -2.40 2.35 -0.52
N GLU A 128 -3.64 2.12 -0.97
CA GLU A 128 -4.84 2.34 -0.15
C GLU A 128 -4.80 1.49 1.13
N ARG A 129 -4.36 0.23 1.04
CA ARG A 129 -4.21 -0.70 2.17
C ARG A 129 -3.14 -0.23 3.15
N LEU A 130 -2.01 0.26 2.65
CA LEU A 130 -0.88 0.74 3.47
C LEU A 130 -1.19 2.07 4.17
N THR A 131 -1.88 2.98 3.49
CA THR A 131 -2.14 4.35 3.97
C THR A 131 -3.48 4.53 4.66
N GLY A 132 -4.45 3.62 4.41
CA GLY A 132 -5.83 3.76 4.85
C GLY A 132 -6.62 4.84 4.10
N VAL A 133 -6.03 5.49 3.09
CA VAL A 133 -6.66 6.51 2.26
C VAL A 133 -7.23 5.85 1.01
N ARG A 134 -8.50 6.10 0.70
CA ARG A 134 -9.11 5.65 -0.56
C ARG A 134 -8.98 6.71 -1.65
N PHE A 135 -8.45 6.32 -2.81
CA PHE A 135 -8.39 7.13 -4.03
C PHE A 135 -9.57 6.87 -4.96
N SER A 136 -10.26 5.74 -4.80
CA SER A 136 -11.36 5.28 -5.67
C SER A 136 -12.74 5.92 -5.44
N ARG A 137 -12.89 6.94 -4.58
CA ARG A 137 -14.18 7.63 -4.36
C ARG A 137 -14.00 9.14 -4.42
N PRO A 138 -14.79 9.89 -5.22
CA PRO A 138 -14.78 11.34 -5.11
C PRO A 138 -15.14 11.69 -3.66
N VAL A 139 -14.29 12.49 -3.02
CA VAL A 139 -14.60 13.10 -1.72
C VAL A 139 -15.79 14.00 -1.96
N THR A 140 -17.01 13.49 -1.75
CA THR A 140 -18.17 14.34 -1.54
C THR A 140 -17.94 15.02 -0.20
N ALA A 141 -17.45 16.26 -0.24
CA ALA A 141 -17.42 17.14 0.90
C ALA A 141 -18.84 17.24 1.48
N GLN A 142 -18.97 17.00 2.78
CA GLN A 142 -20.15 17.36 3.57
C GLN A 142 -20.04 18.83 3.99
#